data_AF-A0A3N2IIR5-F1
#
_entry.id   AF-A0A3N2IIR5-F1
#
_cell.length_a   1.000
_cell.length_b   1.000
_cell.length_c   1.000
_cell.angle_alpha   90.00
_cell.angle_beta   90.00
_cell.angle_gamma   90.00
#
_symmetry.space_group_name_H-M   'P 1'
#
loop_
_entity.id
_entity.type
_entity.pdbx_description
1 polymer ?
#
loop_
_entity_poly.entity_id
_entity_poly.type
_entity_poly.pdbx_seq_one_letter_code
_entity_poly.pdbx_strand_id
1 'polypeptide(L)'
;MTVRRFVGVDLAWRDSTPGRPANETGLAVVDAEGTVLDAGWARGVDAVTEWVLRWTTPGSVVAIDAPVLVPNATGMRASEREVARAYGRWKVAANASSASLPWLGGRTLGERLAAAGLVLDDGVAPLPAGVAGYFECYPYTTLVGTPELGYDERRPRYKRPDLTLPPEARRASRAAACDDLLVRLDRAAGGPAATTPPGLGLRLGSHPVSGLLLDEPSPLVDRAYKHREDLLDALLCAWTASMRAQAPERLQVLGHGTEPDELGRRATILAPCRPEQRREPSPVTLPPVALPPVALP
;
A
#
# COMPACT_ATOMS: atom_id res chain seq x y z
N MET A 1 22.18 -12.09 9.78
CA MET A 1 20.78 -12.25 9.34
C MET A 1 20.46 -11.08 8.42
N THR A 2 19.90 -11.31 7.23
CA THR A 2 19.50 -10.21 6.33
C THR A 2 18.32 -9.46 6.94
N VAL A 3 18.47 -8.15 7.16
CA VAL A 3 17.39 -7.30 7.68
C VAL A 3 16.34 -7.15 6.58
N ARG A 4 15.17 -7.74 6.81
CA ARG A 4 14.01 -7.64 5.91
C ARG A 4 13.50 -6.21 5.91
N ARG A 5 13.19 -5.69 4.72
CA ARG A 5 12.62 -4.34 4.54
C ARG A 5 11.24 -4.41 3.94
N PHE A 6 10.39 -3.47 4.34
CA PHE A 6 9.05 -3.31 3.83
C PHE A 6 8.96 -2.00 3.08
N VAL A 7 8.68 -2.09 1.78
CA VAL A 7 8.72 -0.95 0.87
C VAL A 7 7.29 -0.63 0.43
N GLY A 8 6.93 0.64 0.46
CA GLY A 8 5.63 1.14 0.03
C GLY A 8 5.77 2.15 -1.09
N VAL A 9 4.88 2.04 -2.08
CA VAL A 9 4.88 2.89 -3.29
C VAL A 9 3.45 3.39 -3.55
N ASP A 10 3.18 4.68 -3.34
CA ASP A 10 1.98 5.34 -3.88
C ASP A 10 2.29 5.84 -5.29
N LEU A 11 2.04 4.98 -6.27
CA LEU A 11 2.53 5.19 -7.63
C LEU A 11 1.67 6.20 -8.39
N ALA A 12 2.30 7.14 -9.08
CA ALA A 12 1.63 7.84 -10.18
C ALA A 12 1.36 6.87 -11.34
N TRP A 13 0.08 6.55 -11.61
CA TRP A 13 -0.29 5.53 -12.62
C TRP A 13 0.10 5.90 -14.07
N ARG A 14 0.38 7.18 -14.34
CA ARG A 14 0.82 7.67 -15.65
C ARG A 14 2.32 7.97 -15.61
N ASP A 15 3.05 7.37 -16.54
CA ASP A 15 4.46 7.66 -16.73
C ASP A 15 4.70 8.92 -17.58
N SER A 16 5.96 9.34 -17.66
CA SER A 16 6.41 10.48 -18.46
C SER A 16 6.14 10.27 -19.94
N THR A 17 5.71 11.32 -20.62
CA THR A 17 5.57 11.37 -22.08
C THR A 17 6.23 12.64 -22.60
N PRO A 18 6.63 12.72 -23.89
CA PRO A 18 7.21 13.94 -24.44
C PRO A 18 6.35 15.18 -24.13
N GLY A 19 6.94 16.18 -23.47
CA GLY A 19 6.25 17.41 -23.08
C GLY A 19 5.33 17.32 -21.85
N ARG A 20 5.22 16.15 -21.21
CA ARG A 20 4.40 15.96 -20.01
C ARG A 20 5.09 15.00 -19.02
N PRO A 21 5.77 15.54 -17.98
CA PRO A 21 6.43 14.70 -16.99
C PRO A 21 5.42 13.90 -16.18
N ALA A 22 5.86 12.77 -15.64
CA ALA A 22 5.09 12.00 -14.68
C ALA A 22 4.72 12.85 -13.45
N ASN A 23 3.58 12.50 -12.86
CA ASN A 23 3.26 12.97 -11.52
C ASN A 23 4.25 12.37 -10.51
N GLU A 24 4.21 12.92 -9.32
CA GLU A 24 5.01 12.45 -8.21
C GLU A 24 4.50 11.11 -7.69
N THR A 25 5.42 10.27 -7.25
CA THR A 25 5.18 8.99 -6.58
C THR A 25 5.75 9.10 -5.18
N GLY A 26 4.95 8.80 -4.17
CA GLY A 26 5.42 8.69 -2.79
C GLY A 26 6.13 7.37 -2.55
N LEU A 27 7.20 7.41 -1.75
CA LEU A 27 8.06 6.27 -1.48
C LEU A 27 8.40 6.20 0.00
N ALA A 28 8.31 5.02 0.58
CA ALA A 28 8.71 4.78 1.97
C ALA A 28 9.29 3.38 2.15
N VAL A 29 10.28 3.25 3.04
CA VAL A 29 10.82 1.96 3.46
C VAL A 29 10.87 1.91 4.98
N VAL A 30 10.40 0.81 5.53
CA VAL A 30 10.40 0.55 6.98
C VAL A 30 11.07 -0.78 7.32
N ASP A 31 11.63 -0.88 8.52
CA ASP A 31 12.18 -2.14 9.06
C ASP A 31 11.12 -3.00 9.78
N ALA A 32 11.55 -4.10 10.39
CA ALA A 32 10.70 -5.04 11.12
C ALA A 32 9.99 -4.40 12.33
N GLU A 33 10.64 -3.42 12.95
CA GLU A 33 10.16 -2.69 14.12
C GLU A 33 9.30 -1.48 13.75
N GLY A 34 9.07 -1.24 12.45
CA GLY A 34 8.29 -0.12 11.94
C GLY A 34 9.04 1.22 11.94
N THR A 35 10.37 1.22 12.12
CA THR A 35 11.19 2.41 11.90
C THR A 35 11.16 2.77 10.43
N VAL A 36 10.95 4.05 10.11
CA VAL A 36 11.13 4.57 8.75
C VAL A 36 12.62 4.71 8.49
N LEU A 37 13.14 3.97 7.51
CA LEU A 37 14.56 4.01 7.13
C LEU A 37 14.84 5.11 6.10
N ASP A 38 13.89 5.35 5.20
CA ASP A 38 13.89 6.42 4.21
C ASP A 38 12.47 6.67 3.72
N ALA A 39 12.22 7.90 3.31
CA ALA A 39 10.93 8.39 2.85
C ALA A 39 11.14 9.57 1.91
N GLY A 40 10.40 9.61 0.81
CA GLY A 40 10.52 10.69 -0.15
C GLY A 40 9.65 10.49 -1.37
N TRP A 41 10.10 11.06 -2.49
CA TRP A 41 9.34 11.09 -3.73
C TRP A 41 10.24 10.89 -4.95
N ALA A 42 9.67 10.32 -6.00
CA ALA A 42 10.31 10.23 -7.32
C ALA A 42 9.29 10.55 -8.43
N ARG A 43 9.77 10.77 -9.66
CA ARG A 43 8.92 10.98 -10.84
C ARG A 43 9.35 10.05 -11.96
N GLY A 44 8.37 9.32 -12.50
CA GLY A 44 8.57 8.37 -13.59
C GLY A 44 8.99 6.98 -13.09
N VAL A 45 8.65 5.96 -13.87
CA VAL A 45 8.84 4.56 -13.45
C VAL A 45 10.32 4.18 -13.34
N ASP A 46 11.21 4.80 -14.12
CA ASP A 46 12.67 4.63 -14.00
C ASP A 46 13.18 4.97 -12.60
N ALA A 47 12.97 6.21 -12.15
CA ALA A 47 13.44 6.67 -10.85
C ALA A 47 12.80 5.90 -9.70
N VAL A 48 11.53 5.51 -9.82
CA VAL A 48 10.85 4.66 -8.83
C VAL A 48 11.49 3.27 -8.77
N THR A 49 11.78 2.65 -9.91
CA THR A 49 12.42 1.33 -9.97
C THR A 49 13.78 1.37 -9.30
N GLU A 50 14.62 2.36 -9.64
CA GLU A 50 15.95 2.53 -9.04
C GLU A 50 15.88 2.71 -7.52
N TRP A 51 14.93 3.51 -7.04
CA TRP A 51 14.75 3.73 -5.61
C TRP A 51 14.30 2.45 -4.88
N VAL A 52 13.34 1.70 -5.43
CA VAL A 52 12.89 0.42 -4.85
C VAL A 52 14.05 -0.59 -4.80
N LEU A 53 14.81 -0.74 -5.88
CA LEU A 53 15.91 -1.70 -5.94
C LEU A 53 17.05 -1.34 -4.98
N ARG A 54 17.35 -0.06 -4.78
CA ARG A 54 18.32 0.40 -3.77
C ARG A 54 17.97 -0.08 -2.36
N TRP A 55 16.68 -0.06 -2.03
CA TRP A 55 16.20 -0.43 -0.71
C TRP A 55 15.86 -1.92 -0.58
N THR A 56 15.73 -2.66 -1.67
CA THR A 56 15.38 -4.08 -1.62
C THR A 56 16.55 -4.93 -1.14
N THR A 57 16.32 -5.73 -0.10
CA THR A 57 17.21 -6.81 0.39
C THR A 57 16.56 -8.18 0.23
N PRO A 58 17.31 -9.30 0.31
CA PRO A 58 16.71 -10.63 0.33
C PRO A 58 15.58 -10.75 1.34
N GLY A 59 14.43 -11.25 0.89
CA GLY A 59 13.21 -11.39 1.68
C GLY A 59 12.40 -10.12 1.89
N SER A 60 12.76 -9.00 1.27
CA SER A 60 11.97 -7.76 1.32
C SER A 60 10.61 -7.93 0.66
N VAL A 61 9.64 -7.11 1.10
CA VAL A 61 8.28 -7.11 0.58
C VAL A 61 7.93 -5.71 0.12
N VAL A 62 7.48 -5.56 -1.13
CA VAL A 62 7.13 -4.28 -1.75
C VAL A 62 5.62 -4.24 -2.01
N ALA A 63 4.92 -3.27 -1.43
CA ALA A 63 3.49 -3.03 -1.68
C ALA A 63 3.31 -1.80 -2.57
N ILE A 64 2.52 -1.93 -3.63
CA ILE A 64 2.37 -0.90 -4.67
C ILE A 64 0.88 -0.53 -4.81
N ASP A 65 0.52 0.76 -4.62
CA ASP A 65 -0.83 1.30 -4.91
C ASP A 65 -0.99 1.54 -6.42
N ALA A 66 -0.91 0.47 -7.20
CA ALA A 66 -1.24 0.47 -8.62
C ALA A 66 -1.42 -0.95 -9.17
N PRO A 67 -2.20 -1.11 -10.24
CA PRO A 67 -2.30 -2.36 -10.99
C PRO A 67 -0.94 -2.84 -11.50
N VAL A 68 -0.35 -3.88 -10.89
CA VAL A 68 0.95 -4.44 -11.32
C VAL A 68 0.82 -5.56 -12.35
N LEU A 69 -0.35 -6.21 -12.40
CA LEU A 69 -0.71 -7.20 -13.42
C LEU A 69 -2.12 -6.89 -13.94
N VAL A 70 -2.22 -6.68 -15.25
CA VAL A 70 -3.44 -6.25 -15.93
C VAL A 70 -3.72 -7.16 -17.14
N PRO A 71 -4.33 -8.34 -16.92
CA PRO A 71 -4.52 -9.34 -17.98
C PRO A 71 -5.74 -9.05 -18.86
N ASN A 72 -6.70 -8.27 -18.38
CA ASN A 72 -7.94 -7.98 -19.11
C ASN A 72 -7.71 -6.89 -20.18
N ALA A 73 -8.22 -7.14 -21.39
CA ALA A 73 -8.15 -6.17 -22.48
C ALA A 73 -8.96 -4.90 -22.19
N THR A 74 -10.16 -5.05 -21.61
CA THR A 74 -11.08 -3.96 -21.26
C THR A 74 -11.78 -4.25 -19.93
N GLY A 75 -12.52 -3.26 -19.42
CA GLY A 75 -13.38 -3.43 -18.24
C GLY A 75 -12.62 -3.39 -16.91
N MET A 76 -13.16 -4.11 -15.93
CA MET A 76 -12.68 -4.15 -14.54
C MET A 76 -12.15 -5.55 -14.21
N ARG A 77 -11.12 -5.67 -13.38
CA ARG A 77 -10.57 -6.95 -12.91
C ARG A 77 -11.44 -7.58 -11.83
N ALA A 78 -11.26 -8.88 -11.59
CA ALA A 78 -12.01 -9.59 -10.54
C ALA A 78 -11.64 -9.06 -9.15
N SER A 79 -10.36 -8.83 -8.89
CA SER A 79 -9.85 -8.24 -7.65
C SER A 79 -10.50 -6.88 -7.34
N GLU A 80 -10.62 -5.99 -8.31
CA GLU A 80 -11.29 -4.68 -8.17
C GLU A 80 -12.79 -4.80 -7.84
N ARG A 81 -13.50 -5.75 -8.47
CA ARG A 81 -14.90 -6.06 -8.14
C ARG A 81 -15.02 -6.59 -6.72
N GLU A 82 -14.09 -7.43 -6.29
CA GLU A 82 -14.09 -8.00 -4.96
C GLU A 82 -13.78 -6.96 -3.88
N VAL A 83 -12.93 -5.97 -4.17
CA VAL A 83 -12.78 -4.78 -3.30
C VAL A 83 -14.13 -4.12 -3.05
N ALA A 84 -14.90 -3.85 -4.12
CA ALA A 84 -16.21 -3.21 -3.97
C ALA A 84 -17.21 -4.08 -3.18
N ARG A 85 -17.15 -5.41 -3.34
CA ARG A 85 -18.01 -6.36 -2.61
C ARG A 85 -17.64 -6.48 -1.13
N ALA A 86 -16.35 -6.52 -0.82
CA ALA A 86 -15.85 -6.71 0.54
C ALA A 86 -15.88 -5.41 1.37
N TYR A 87 -15.56 -4.27 0.74
CA TYR A 87 -15.31 -3.01 1.44
C TYR A 87 -16.32 -1.90 1.09
N GLY A 88 -17.27 -2.15 0.19
CA GLY A 88 -18.23 -1.15 -0.28
C GLY A 88 -19.10 -0.54 0.83
N ARG A 89 -19.41 -1.29 1.89
CA ARG A 89 -20.10 -0.80 3.09
C ARG A 89 -19.36 0.41 3.69
N TRP A 90 -18.03 0.40 3.70
CA TRP A 90 -17.16 1.47 4.19
C TRP A 90 -16.82 2.53 3.12
N LYS A 91 -17.55 2.55 2.01
CA LYS A 91 -17.36 3.47 0.87
C LYS A 91 -16.03 3.30 0.14
N VAL A 92 -15.44 2.10 0.19
CA VAL A 92 -14.20 1.76 -0.52
C VAL A 92 -14.54 0.94 -1.77
N ALA A 93 -14.02 1.37 -2.91
CA ALA A 93 -14.06 0.66 -4.19
C ALA A 93 -12.81 1.03 -4.99
N ALA A 94 -12.22 0.09 -5.71
CA ALA A 94 -11.09 0.34 -6.60
C ALA A 94 -11.56 0.94 -7.93
N ASN A 95 -10.68 1.69 -8.59
CA ASN A 95 -10.93 2.08 -9.98
C ASN A 95 -10.71 0.86 -10.88
N ALA A 96 -11.42 0.80 -12.01
CA ALA A 96 -11.18 -0.23 -13.02
C ALA A 96 -9.80 -0.02 -13.68
N SER A 97 -9.09 -1.11 -13.93
CA SER A 97 -7.92 -1.12 -14.80
C SER A 97 -8.02 -2.19 -15.89
N SER A 98 -7.50 -1.86 -17.07
CA SER A 98 -7.46 -2.74 -18.23
C SER A 98 -6.38 -2.28 -19.21
N ALA A 99 -5.94 -3.16 -20.09
CA ALA A 99 -4.89 -2.87 -21.07
C ALA A 99 -5.26 -1.76 -22.07
N SER A 100 -6.55 -1.44 -22.23
CA SER A 100 -7.01 -0.34 -23.08
C SER A 100 -6.79 1.06 -22.47
N LEU A 101 -6.44 1.15 -21.18
CA LEU A 101 -6.24 2.43 -20.51
C LEU A 101 -4.78 2.92 -20.66
N PRO A 102 -4.56 4.24 -20.79
CA PRO A 102 -3.23 4.80 -21.05
C PRO A 102 -2.37 5.00 -19.79
N TRP A 103 -2.77 4.47 -18.63
CA TRP A 103 -2.08 4.65 -17.33
C TRP A 103 -1.65 3.30 -16.74
N LEU A 104 -0.68 2.67 -17.39
CA LEU A 104 -0.15 1.35 -17.06
C LEU A 104 1.17 1.40 -16.25
N GLY A 105 1.44 2.50 -15.53
CA GLY A 105 2.69 2.68 -14.79
C GLY A 105 2.96 1.56 -13.78
N GLY A 106 1.91 1.03 -13.12
CA GLY A 106 2.03 -0.11 -12.20
C GLY A 106 2.48 -1.39 -12.91
N ARG A 107 1.93 -1.67 -14.09
CA ARG A 107 2.35 -2.80 -14.93
C ARG A 107 3.80 -2.66 -15.36
N THR A 108 4.20 -1.48 -15.83
CA THR A 108 5.60 -1.21 -16.23
C THR A 108 6.56 -1.36 -15.05
N LEU A 109 6.19 -0.87 -13.85
CA LEU A 109 6.98 -1.06 -12.64
C LEU A 109 7.11 -2.57 -12.31
N GLY A 110 6.00 -3.30 -12.32
CA GLY A 110 6.00 -4.75 -12.07
C GLY A 110 6.89 -5.53 -13.05
N GLU A 111 6.84 -5.23 -14.34
CA GLU A 111 7.69 -5.84 -15.37
C GLU A 111 9.19 -5.59 -15.09
N ARG A 112 9.54 -4.39 -14.61
CA ARG A 112 10.94 -4.04 -14.29
C ARG A 112 11.43 -4.69 -13.00
N LEU A 113 10.59 -4.75 -11.97
CA LEU A 113 10.92 -5.45 -10.74
C LEU A 113 11.11 -6.96 -11.00
N ALA A 114 10.27 -7.56 -11.84
CA ALA A 114 10.43 -8.94 -12.28
C ALA A 114 11.74 -9.14 -13.05
N ALA A 115 12.07 -8.25 -13.99
CA ALA A 115 13.34 -8.29 -14.71
C ALA A 115 14.57 -8.15 -13.79
N ALA A 116 14.42 -7.45 -12.66
CA ALA A 116 15.44 -7.33 -11.62
C ALA A 116 15.47 -8.51 -10.63
N GLY A 117 14.63 -9.53 -10.83
CA GLY A 117 14.63 -10.77 -10.02
C GLY A 117 13.70 -10.77 -8.81
N LEU A 118 12.84 -9.76 -8.64
CA LEU A 118 11.77 -9.83 -7.64
C LEU A 118 10.61 -10.68 -8.18
N VAL A 119 9.85 -11.30 -7.27
CA VAL A 119 8.73 -12.18 -7.63
C VAL A 119 7.39 -11.51 -7.30
N LEU A 120 6.43 -11.58 -8.21
CA LEU A 120 5.06 -11.16 -7.93
C LEU A 120 4.44 -12.10 -6.88
N ASP A 121 4.07 -11.54 -5.74
CA ASP A 121 3.29 -12.21 -4.71
C ASP A 121 1.80 -12.03 -4.98
N ASP A 122 1.20 -13.02 -5.65
CA ASP A 122 -0.24 -13.03 -5.91
C ASP A 122 -1.08 -13.46 -4.70
N GLY A 123 -0.43 -13.83 -3.58
CA GLY A 123 -1.05 -14.25 -2.33
C GLY A 123 -1.65 -15.65 -2.30
N VAL A 124 -1.59 -16.41 -3.40
CA VAL A 124 -2.11 -17.78 -3.44
C VAL A 124 -1.07 -18.78 -2.94
N ALA A 125 0.19 -18.59 -3.30
CA ALA A 125 1.31 -19.43 -2.88
C ALA A 125 2.34 -18.62 -2.08
N PRO A 126 2.99 -19.22 -1.07
CA PRO A 126 4.08 -18.54 -0.36
C PRO A 126 5.28 -18.35 -1.30
N LEU A 127 5.94 -17.19 -1.18
CA LEU A 127 7.24 -17.00 -1.83
C LEU A 127 8.31 -17.87 -1.16
N PRO A 128 9.32 -18.36 -1.90
CA PRO A 128 10.46 -19.02 -1.31
C PRO A 128 11.18 -18.12 -0.29
N ALA A 129 11.73 -18.72 0.76
CA ALA A 129 12.46 -17.98 1.78
C ALA A 129 13.65 -17.20 1.18
N GLY A 130 13.79 -15.92 1.56
CA GLY A 130 14.86 -15.04 1.07
C GLY A 130 14.59 -14.40 -0.29
N VAL A 131 13.53 -14.77 -1.01
CA VAL A 131 13.11 -14.09 -2.24
C VAL A 131 12.44 -12.77 -1.89
N ALA A 132 12.86 -11.69 -2.55
CA ALA A 132 12.18 -10.41 -2.46
C ALA A 132 10.92 -10.42 -3.34
N GLY A 133 9.80 -10.00 -2.76
CA GLY A 133 8.49 -10.02 -3.40
C GLY A 133 7.91 -8.64 -3.60
N TYR A 134 7.02 -8.50 -4.58
CA TYR A 134 6.18 -7.31 -4.73
C TYR A 134 4.72 -7.70 -4.96
N PHE A 135 3.80 -6.85 -4.53
CA PHE A 135 2.36 -7.07 -4.71
C PHE A 135 1.59 -5.77 -4.89
N GLU A 136 0.40 -5.89 -5.46
CA GLU A 136 -0.57 -4.81 -5.56
C GLU A 136 -1.38 -4.70 -4.26
N CYS A 137 -1.36 -3.52 -3.66
CA CYS A 137 -2.17 -3.17 -2.50
C CYS A 137 -3.15 -2.04 -2.85
N TYR A 138 -4.03 -1.72 -1.91
CA TYR A 138 -4.92 -0.56 -2.04
C TYR A 138 -5.07 0.13 -0.67
N PRO A 139 -4.39 1.26 -0.41
CA PRO A 139 -4.31 1.87 0.92
C PRO A 139 -5.65 2.09 1.62
N TYR A 140 -6.74 2.33 0.86
CA TYR A 140 -8.07 2.42 1.44
C TYR A 140 -8.54 1.14 2.15
N THR A 141 -8.16 -0.05 1.67
CA THR A 141 -8.45 -1.31 2.37
C THR A 141 -7.64 -1.44 3.65
N THR A 142 -6.41 -0.92 3.70
CA THR A 142 -5.63 -0.80 4.95
C THR A 142 -6.35 0.06 5.97
N LEU A 143 -6.89 1.21 5.55
CA LEU A 143 -7.57 2.14 6.46
C LEU A 143 -8.80 1.53 7.13
N VAL A 144 -9.67 0.86 6.36
CA VAL A 144 -10.91 0.29 6.90
C VAL A 144 -10.75 -1.16 7.35
N GLY A 145 -9.69 -1.84 6.90
CA GLY A 145 -9.37 -3.24 7.20
C GLY A 145 -8.60 -3.45 8.49
N THR A 146 -8.03 -2.36 9.04
CA THR A 146 -7.34 -2.35 10.32
C THR A 146 -8.29 -1.81 11.41
N PRO A 147 -8.81 -2.65 12.32
CA PRO A 147 -9.71 -2.22 13.40
C PRO A 147 -9.17 -1.06 14.23
N GLU A 148 -7.87 -1.06 14.49
CA GLU A 148 -7.16 -0.12 15.36
C GLU A 148 -7.25 1.34 14.89
N LEU A 149 -7.53 1.58 13.60
CA LEU A 149 -7.75 2.94 13.06
C LEU A 149 -9.17 3.48 13.31
N GLY A 150 -10.11 2.62 13.74
CA GLY A 150 -11.46 3.03 14.17
C GLY A 150 -12.35 3.57 13.05
N TYR A 151 -12.16 3.12 11.80
CA TYR A 151 -13.02 3.46 10.66
C TYR A 151 -14.16 2.46 10.47
N ASP A 152 -15.01 2.31 11.48
CA ASP A 152 -16.04 1.27 11.55
C ASP A 152 -17.24 1.52 10.62
N GLU A 153 -17.47 2.79 10.25
CA GLU A 153 -18.57 3.18 9.36
C GLU A 153 -18.12 3.39 7.91
N ARG A 154 -17.04 4.15 7.72
CA ARG A 154 -16.58 4.62 6.42
C ARG A 154 -15.11 5.05 6.45
N ARG A 155 -14.46 5.00 5.29
CA ARG A 155 -13.10 5.55 5.08
C ARG A 155 -13.04 7.06 5.37
N PRO A 156 -11.87 7.59 5.79
CA PRO A 156 -11.66 9.04 5.89
C PRO A 156 -11.72 9.71 4.51
N ARG A 157 -12.18 10.97 4.48
CA ARG A 157 -12.20 11.81 3.28
C ARG A 157 -10.92 12.64 3.12
N TYR A 158 -9.76 11.98 3.18
CA TYR A 158 -8.47 12.65 3.02
C TYR A 158 -8.06 12.83 1.55
N LYS A 159 -8.32 11.91 0.60
CA LYS A 159 -7.91 12.17 -0.81
C LYS A 159 -8.87 13.09 -1.58
N ARG A 160 -10.18 12.89 -1.44
CA ARG A 160 -11.22 13.55 -2.26
C ARG A 160 -12.03 14.56 -1.46
N PRO A 161 -12.39 15.72 -2.05
CA PRO A 161 -13.21 16.72 -1.38
C PRO A 161 -14.61 16.18 -1.05
N ASP A 162 -15.18 16.63 0.07
CA ASP A 162 -16.59 16.40 0.36
C ASP A 162 -17.46 17.38 -0.43
N LEU A 163 -18.16 16.88 -1.44
CA LEU A 163 -18.99 17.69 -2.31
C LEU A 163 -20.29 18.17 -1.64
N THR A 164 -20.64 17.61 -0.47
CA THR A 164 -21.79 18.09 0.32
C THR A 164 -21.50 19.40 1.06
N LEU A 165 -20.23 19.76 1.19
CA LEU A 165 -19.80 21.02 1.81
C LEU A 165 -19.74 22.15 0.77
N PRO A 166 -19.91 23.42 1.21
CA PRO A 166 -19.62 24.60 0.41
C PRO A 166 -18.17 24.58 -0.11
N PRO A 167 -17.90 25.02 -1.37
CA PRO A 167 -16.57 24.97 -1.98
C PRO A 167 -15.41 25.48 -1.11
N GLU A 168 -15.62 26.57 -0.39
CA GLU A 168 -14.66 27.22 0.51
C GLU A 168 -14.26 26.35 1.71
N ALA A 169 -15.14 25.45 2.16
CA ALA A 169 -14.90 24.57 3.32
C ALA A 169 -14.23 23.24 2.93
N ARG A 170 -14.26 22.85 1.65
CA ARG A 170 -13.83 21.51 1.19
C ARG A 170 -12.37 21.21 1.47
N ARG A 171 -11.49 22.19 1.22
CA ARG A 171 -10.03 22.04 1.43
C ARG A 171 -9.70 21.87 2.91
N ALA A 172 -10.30 22.71 3.76
CA ALA A 172 -10.12 22.64 5.21
C ALA A 172 -10.64 21.32 5.80
N SER A 173 -11.83 20.87 5.36
CA SER A 173 -12.38 19.57 5.79
C SER A 173 -11.51 18.39 5.36
N ARG A 174 -10.97 18.42 4.14
CA ARG A 174 -10.05 17.38 3.65
C ARG A 174 -8.74 17.35 4.46
N ALA A 175 -8.15 18.53 4.71
CA ALA A 175 -6.95 18.66 5.53
C ALA A 175 -7.17 18.14 6.96
N ALA A 176 -8.27 18.53 7.60
CA ALA A 176 -8.63 18.04 8.93
C ALA A 176 -8.82 16.51 8.96
N ALA A 177 -9.42 15.92 7.92
CA ALA A 177 -9.56 14.46 7.81
C ALA A 177 -8.21 13.75 7.62
N CYS A 178 -7.23 14.39 6.99
CA CYS A 178 -5.87 13.88 6.86
C CYS A 178 -5.12 13.92 8.19
N ASP A 179 -5.23 15.04 8.93
CA ASP A 179 -4.57 15.20 10.22
C ASP A 179 -5.17 14.24 11.27
N ASP A 180 -6.49 14.03 11.27
CA ASP A 180 -7.14 12.99 12.10
C ASP A 180 -6.63 11.58 11.75
N LEU A 181 -6.46 11.27 10.47
CA LEU A 181 -5.89 10.00 10.03
C LEU A 181 -4.45 9.82 10.56
N LEU A 182 -3.62 10.85 10.48
CA LEU A 182 -2.23 10.80 10.96
C LEU A 182 -2.17 10.57 12.47
N VAL A 183 -3.01 11.26 13.25
CA VAL A 183 -3.13 11.04 14.70
C VAL A 183 -3.60 9.62 15.02
N ARG A 184 -4.56 9.08 14.27
CA ARG A 184 -5.03 7.70 14.45
C ARG A 184 -3.94 6.68 14.10
N LEU A 185 -3.19 6.92 13.03
CA LEU A 185 -2.10 6.05 12.59
C LEU A 185 -0.97 6.02 13.60
N ASP A 186 -0.54 7.18 14.11
CA ASP A 186 0.47 7.28 15.16
C ASP A 186 0.03 6.61 16.46
N ARG A 187 -1.22 6.81 16.89
CA ARG A 187 -1.78 6.10 18.05
C ARG A 187 -1.84 4.59 17.83
N ALA A 188 -2.23 4.14 16.64
CA ALA A 188 -2.40 2.73 16.36
C ALA A 188 -1.07 1.99 16.30
N ALA A 189 -0.03 2.59 15.72
CA ALA A 189 1.19 1.90 15.31
C ALA A 189 2.53 2.58 15.68
N GLY A 190 2.51 3.82 16.19
CA GLY A 190 3.69 4.69 16.26
C GLY A 190 4.58 4.58 17.50
N GLY A 191 4.18 3.86 18.56
CA GLY A 191 4.92 3.89 19.82
C GLY A 191 4.64 2.73 20.78
N PRO A 192 5.19 2.80 22.02
CA PRO A 192 5.07 1.73 23.02
C PRO A 192 3.63 1.46 23.47
N ALA A 193 2.75 2.45 23.30
CA ALA A 193 1.32 2.36 23.60
C ALA A 193 0.47 2.07 22.33
N ALA A 194 1.10 1.64 21.24
CA ALA A 194 0.42 1.21 20.03
C ALA A 194 -0.63 0.14 20.34
N THR A 195 -1.79 0.26 19.70
CA THR A 195 -2.89 -0.71 19.86
C THR A 195 -2.74 -1.91 18.92
N THR A 196 -1.89 -1.81 17.89
CA THR A 196 -1.53 -2.96 17.06
C THR A 196 -0.67 -3.97 17.82
N PRO A 197 -0.71 -5.26 17.44
CA PRO A 197 0.18 -6.27 18.00
C PRO A 197 1.67 -5.90 17.89
N PRO A 198 2.53 -6.39 18.82
CA PRO A 198 3.97 -6.24 18.71
C PRO A 198 4.50 -6.70 17.35
N GLY A 199 5.45 -5.95 16.79
CA GLY A 199 6.02 -6.21 15.46
C GLY A 199 5.23 -5.59 14.28
N LEU A 200 4.05 -5.03 14.52
CA LEU A 200 3.25 -4.37 13.48
C LEU A 200 3.25 -2.83 13.58
N GLY A 201 4.38 -2.26 13.97
CA GLY A 201 4.54 -0.81 14.13
C GLY A 201 4.69 -0.04 12.81
N LEU A 202 4.45 1.26 12.90
CA LEU A 202 4.79 2.27 11.89
C LEU A 202 5.08 3.59 12.63
N ARG A 203 6.35 3.86 12.87
CA ARG A 203 6.83 4.99 13.68
C ARG A 203 7.07 6.20 12.79
N LEU A 204 6.02 6.95 12.48
CA LEU A 204 6.09 8.10 11.57
C LEU A 204 7.16 9.13 11.99
N GLY A 205 7.27 9.42 13.29
CA GLY A 205 8.28 10.34 13.85
C GLY A 205 9.73 9.82 13.86
N SER A 206 10.00 8.60 13.40
CA SER A 206 11.36 8.03 13.43
C SER A 206 12.28 8.50 12.31
N HIS A 207 11.76 9.20 11.31
CA HIS A 207 12.53 9.76 10.20
C HIS A 207 12.10 11.21 9.94
N PRO A 208 13.04 12.15 9.65
CA PRO A 208 12.70 13.56 9.48
C PRO A 208 11.59 13.83 8.46
N VAL A 209 11.60 13.14 7.31
CA VAL A 209 10.61 13.38 6.24
C VAL A 209 9.20 12.90 6.64
N SER A 210 9.07 11.73 7.24
CA SER A 210 7.76 11.23 7.70
C SER A 210 7.30 11.92 8.99
N GLY A 211 8.23 12.40 9.82
CA GLY A 211 7.95 13.16 11.04
C GLY A 211 7.21 14.47 10.75
N LEU A 212 7.50 15.12 9.62
CA LEU A 212 6.76 16.31 9.16
C LEU A 212 5.25 16.07 8.99
N LEU A 213 4.82 14.82 8.78
CA LEU A 213 3.39 14.50 8.77
C LEU A 213 2.73 14.72 10.14
N LEU A 214 3.46 14.51 11.23
CA LEU A 214 2.98 14.75 12.59
C LEU A 214 3.21 16.20 13.05
N ASP A 215 4.34 16.78 12.65
CA ASP A 215 4.77 18.09 13.14
C ASP A 215 4.09 19.26 12.43
N GLU A 216 3.64 19.07 11.19
CA GLU A 216 3.00 20.12 10.38
C GLU A 216 1.53 19.78 10.06
N PRO A 217 0.64 20.78 10.04
CA PRO A 217 -0.75 20.58 9.62
C PRO A 217 -0.84 20.31 8.12
N SER A 218 -1.90 19.61 7.70
CA SER A 218 -2.13 19.36 6.28
C SER A 218 -2.37 20.67 5.50
N PRO A 219 -1.64 20.91 4.38
CA PRO A 219 -1.74 22.16 3.64
C PRO A 219 -3.05 22.25 2.86
N LEU A 220 -3.59 23.46 2.69
CA LEU A 220 -4.82 23.66 1.92
C LEU A 220 -4.60 23.71 0.40
N VAL A 221 -3.38 24.03 -0.03
CA VAL A 221 -3.02 24.16 -1.45
C VAL A 221 -2.93 22.78 -2.10
N ASP A 222 -3.70 22.55 -3.17
CA ASP A 222 -3.90 21.22 -3.76
C ASP A 222 -2.60 20.50 -4.14
N ARG A 223 -1.61 21.21 -4.68
CA ARG A 223 -0.29 20.62 -5.03
C ARG A 223 0.50 20.19 -3.79
N ALA A 224 0.59 21.05 -2.77
CA ALA A 224 1.27 20.73 -1.52
C ALA A 224 0.54 19.62 -0.75
N TYR A 225 -0.79 19.60 -0.84
CA TYR A 225 -1.62 18.55 -0.27
C TYR A 225 -1.35 17.21 -0.94
N LYS A 226 -1.30 17.16 -2.29
CA LYS A 226 -1.02 15.92 -3.00
C LYS A 226 0.38 15.39 -2.68
N HIS A 227 1.39 16.26 -2.60
CA HIS A 227 2.74 15.89 -2.15
C HIS A 227 2.74 15.18 -0.78
N ARG A 228 2.01 15.75 0.20
CA ARG A 228 1.84 15.15 1.54
C ARG A 228 1.05 13.83 1.50
N GLU A 229 -0.05 13.80 0.74
CA GLU A 229 -0.89 12.61 0.54
C GLU A 229 -0.09 11.45 -0.05
N ASP A 230 0.74 11.70 -1.08
CA ASP A 230 1.57 10.70 -1.73
C ASP A 230 2.49 9.99 -0.72
N LEU A 231 3.11 10.75 0.19
CA LEU A 231 3.97 10.18 1.23
C LEU A 231 3.18 9.37 2.26
N LEU A 232 2.02 9.87 2.71
CA LEU A 232 1.16 9.14 3.65
C LEU A 232 0.72 7.79 3.04
N ASP A 233 0.30 7.80 1.78
CA ASP A 233 -0.14 6.59 1.10
C ASP A 233 1.02 5.60 0.90
N ALA A 234 2.23 6.08 0.60
CA ALA A 234 3.41 5.23 0.54
C ALA A 234 3.74 4.58 1.90
N LEU A 235 3.57 5.30 3.01
CA LEU A 235 3.75 4.75 4.36
C LEU A 235 2.67 3.70 4.69
N LEU A 236 1.41 3.92 4.28
CA LEU A 236 0.34 2.93 4.40
C LEU A 236 0.61 1.68 3.55
N CYS A 237 1.18 1.83 2.35
CA CYS A 237 1.66 0.72 1.53
C CYS A 237 2.76 -0.05 2.27
N ALA A 238 3.78 0.63 2.79
CA ALA A 238 4.90 0.00 3.50
C ALA A 238 4.43 -0.77 4.73
N TRP A 239 3.47 -0.22 5.48
CA TRP A 239 2.84 -0.92 6.60
C TRP A 239 2.01 -2.13 6.16
N THR A 240 1.38 -2.06 4.99
CA THR A 240 0.67 -3.21 4.40
C THR A 240 1.64 -4.31 3.98
N ALA A 241 2.83 -3.95 3.47
CA ALA A 241 3.91 -4.88 3.21
C ALA A 241 4.42 -5.55 4.50
N SER A 242 4.54 -4.80 5.60
CA SER A 242 4.92 -5.37 6.89
C SER A 242 3.86 -6.34 7.43
N MET A 243 2.57 -6.00 7.29
CA MET A 243 1.47 -6.92 7.62
C MET A 243 1.54 -8.19 6.80
N ARG A 244 1.77 -8.11 5.47
CA ARG A 244 1.87 -9.30 4.63
C ARG A 244 2.99 -10.25 5.08
N ALA A 245 4.10 -9.70 5.56
CA ALA A 245 5.25 -10.50 5.99
C ALA A 245 5.13 -11.06 7.41
N GLN A 246 4.50 -10.31 8.32
CA GLN A 246 4.55 -10.58 9.77
C GLN A 246 3.21 -11.07 10.33
N ALA A 247 2.11 -10.71 9.69
CA ALA A 247 0.74 -11.02 10.11
C ALA A 247 -0.14 -11.32 8.87
N PRO A 248 0.25 -12.29 8.00
CA PRO A 248 -0.48 -12.58 6.76
C PRO A 248 -1.95 -12.92 6.99
N GLU A 249 -2.32 -13.43 8.16
CA GLU A 249 -3.69 -13.70 8.57
C GLU A 249 -4.59 -12.46 8.64
N ARG A 250 -4.00 -11.27 8.81
CA ARG A 250 -4.72 -10.01 8.79
C ARG A 250 -5.11 -9.56 7.38
N LEU A 251 -4.60 -10.22 6.33
CA LEU A 251 -4.92 -9.93 4.95
C LEU A 251 -5.89 -10.97 4.37
N GLN A 252 -6.54 -10.56 3.29
CA GLN A 252 -7.20 -11.43 2.32
C GLN A 252 -6.66 -11.14 0.92
N VAL A 253 -6.83 -12.10 0.03
CA VAL A 253 -6.38 -12.03 -1.36
C VAL A 253 -7.60 -11.91 -2.25
N LEU A 254 -7.80 -10.74 -2.85
CA LEU A 254 -8.94 -10.46 -3.73
C LEU A 254 -8.55 -10.79 -5.16
N GLY A 255 -9.42 -11.51 -5.88
CA GLY A 255 -9.19 -12.00 -7.24
C GLY A 255 -8.51 -13.36 -7.30
N HIS A 256 -8.28 -14.03 -6.17
CA HIS A 256 -7.58 -15.32 -6.11
C HIS A 256 -8.26 -16.44 -6.94
N GLY A 257 -9.58 -16.34 -7.15
CA GLY A 257 -10.35 -17.31 -7.93
C GLY A 257 -10.23 -17.15 -9.46
N THR A 258 -9.41 -16.23 -9.96
CA THR A 258 -9.15 -16.12 -11.40
C THR A 258 -8.14 -17.15 -11.87
N GLU A 259 -8.29 -17.57 -13.12
CA GLU A 259 -7.27 -18.35 -13.82
C GLU A 259 -5.93 -17.60 -13.82
N PRO A 260 -4.81 -18.28 -13.53
CA PRO A 260 -3.49 -17.68 -13.65
C PRO A 260 -3.13 -17.44 -15.12
N ASP A 261 -2.20 -16.52 -15.37
CA ASP A 261 -1.58 -16.36 -16.68
C ASP A 261 -0.60 -17.51 -17.00
N GLU A 262 0.02 -17.45 -18.18
CA GLU A 262 0.97 -18.47 -18.66
C GLU A 262 2.20 -18.64 -17.73
N LEU A 263 2.49 -17.65 -16.89
CA LEU A 263 3.56 -17.68 -15.90
C LEU A 263 3.06 -18.09 -14.50
N GLY A 264 1.81 -18.53 -14.39
CA GLY A 264 1.21 -18.98 -13.13
C GLY A 264 0.72 -17.83 -12.23
N ARG A 265 0.72 -16.58 -12.71
CA ARG A 265 0.45 -15.38 -11.90
C ARG A 265 -1.02 -14.98 -11.95
N ARG A 266 -1.54 -14.42 -10.86
CA ARG A 266 -2.89 -13.84 -10.82
C ARG A 266 -2.89 -12.35 -10.54
N ALA A 267 -3.87 -11.65 -11.11
CA ALA A 267 -4.05 -10.21 -10.92
C ALA A 267 -4.84 -9.93 -9.63
N THR A 268 -4.19 -10.13 -8.49
CA THR A 268 -4.80 -10.02 -7.16
C THR A 268 -4.52 -8.68 -6.49
N ILE A 269 -5.33 -8.37 -5.47
CA ILE A 269 -5.07 -7.27 -4.52
C ILE A 269 -4.98 -7.89 -3.13
N LEU A 270 -3.87 -7.67 -2.45
CA LEU A 270 -3.69 -8.09 -1.06
C LEU A 270 -4.17 -6.95 -0.16
N ALA A 271 -5.15 -7.25 0.67
CA ALA A 271 -5.90 -6.24 1.40
C ALA A 271 -6.03 -6.63 2.88
N PRO A 272 -5.60 -5.77 3.82
CA PRO A 272 -5.96 -5.93 5.22
C PRO A 272 -7.48 -6.05 5.38
N CYS A 273 -7.93 -6.95 6.24
CA CYS A 273 -9.36 -7.21 6.41
C CYS A 273 -9.74 -7.57 7.84
N ARG A 274 -10.92 -7.09 8.23
CA ARG A 274 -11.65 -7.53 9.42
C ARG A 274 -12.46 -8.79 9.11
N PRO A 275 -12.89 -9.56 10.13
CA PRO A 275 -13.73 -10.74 9.92
C PRO A 275 -14.96 -10.47 9.04
N GLU A 276 -15.65 -9.35 9.24
CA GLU A 276 -16.86 -8.96 8.49
C GLU A 276 -16.60 -8.52 7.03
N GLN A 277 -15.33 -8.31 6.66
CA GLN A 277 -14.90 -7.96 5.30
C GLN A 277 -14.38 -9.18 4.53
N ARG A 278 -14.05 -10.27 5.23
CA ARG A 278 -13.44 -11.45 4.63
C ARG A 278 -14.41 -12.10 3.65
N ARG A 279 -13.92 -12.39 2.45
CA ARG A 279 -14.68 -13.09 1.41
C ARG A 279 -14.38 -14.58 1.46
N GLU A 280 -15.44 -15.38 1.35
CA GLU A 280 -15.32 -16.84 1.21
C GLU A 280 -15.47 -17.26 -0.27
N PRO A 281 -14.74 -18.30 -0.71
CA PRO A 281 -13.76 -19.07 0.07
C PRO A 281 -12.45 -18.29 0.26
N SER A 282 -12.00 -18.10 1.50
CA SER A 282 -10.71 -17.44 1.76
C SER A 282 -9.59 -18.36 1.26
N PRO A 283 -8.66 -17.91 0.39
CA PRO A 283 -7.43 -18.65 0.21
C PRO A 283 -6.75 -18.76 1.58
N VAL A 284 -6.17 -19.94 1.81
CA VAL A 284 -5.54 -20.38 3.06
C VAL A 284 -4.77 -19.23 3.69
N THR A 285 -5.06 -18.95 4.96
CA THR A 285 -4.22 -18.16 5.83
C THR A 285 -2.82 -18.77 5.78
N LEU A 286 -1.90 -18.19 5.01
CA LEU A 286 -0.54 -18.70 4.95
C LEU A 286 0.00 -18.68 6.38
N PRO A 287 0.54 -19.80 6.90
CA PRO A 287 1.18 -19.77 8.21
C PRO A 287 2.29 -18.72 8.16
N PRO A 288 2.51 -17.97 9.24
CA PRO A 288 3.61 -17.00 9.30
C PRO A 288 4.91 -17.69 8.92
N VAL A 289 5.70 -17.06 8.05
CA VAL A 289 7.07 -17.52 7.78
C VAL A 289 7.81 -17.44 9.12
N ALA A 290 8.10 -18.60 9.73
CA ALA A 290 8.78 -18.67 11.01
C ALA A 290 10.07 -17.84 10.93
N LEU A 291 10.14 -16.78 11.74
CA LEU A 291 11.39 -16.05 11.93
C LEU A 291 12.36 -17.00 12.64
N PRO A 292 13.60 -17.16 12.16
CA PRO A 292 14.61 -17.88 12.92
C PRO A 292 14.79 -17.20 14.29
N PRO A 293 14.95 -17.97 15.38
CA PRO A 293 15.07 -17.42 16.72
C PRO A 293 16.23 -16.41 16.78
N VAL A 294 15.97 -15.27 17.41
CA VAL A 294 17.01 -14.30 17.75
C VAL A 294 17.92 -14.97 18.77
N ALA A 295 19.14 -15.30 18.35
CA ALA A 295 20.19 -15.67 19.29
C ALA A 295 20.53 -14.40 20.10
N LEU A 296 20.22 -14.43 21.39
CA LEU A 296 20.69 -13.41 22.33
C LEU A 296 22.22 -13.59 22.53
N PRO A 297 22.97 -12.49 22.68
CA PRO A 297 24.41 -12.52 22.91
C PRO A 297 24.80 -13.17 24.25
#